data_AF-A0A6P2ITB2-F1
#
_entry.id   AF-A0A6P2ITB2-F1
#
_cell.length_a   1.000
_cell.length_b   1.000
_cell.length_c   1.000
_cell.angle_alpha   90.00
_cell.angle_beta   90.00
_cell.angle_gamma   90.00
#
_symmetry.space_group_name_H-M   'P 1'
#
loop_
_entity.id
_entity.type
_entity.pdbx_description
1 polymer ?
#
loop_
_entity_poly.entity_id
_entity_poly.type
_entity_poly.pdbx_seq_one_letter_code
_entity_poly.pdbx_strand_id
1 'polypeptide(L)'
;METLTLHALQLELGQVDLQLAQAKVAEKKAALAIFREQVALYGITEQEVLSALGYVPTKAKRAAAKYYDPSSGRSWSGLGPRPKWLEGKALADYAIDSTPLPLWPGDDT
;
A
#
# COMPACT_ATOMS: atom_id res chain seq x y z
N MET A 1 -23.44 -58.05 8.93
CA MET A 1 -23.12 -57.11 7.85
C MET A 1 -24.37 -56.26 7.65
N GLU A 2 -24.45 -55.11 8.32
CA GLU A 2 -25.55 -54.18 8.08
C GLU A 2 -25.41 -53.68 6.64
N THR A 3 -26.36 -54.07 5.78
CA THR A 3 -26.40 -53.58 4.41
C THR A 3 -26.80 -52.10 4.46
N LEU A 4 -25.82 -51.21 4.37
CA LEU A 4 -26.05 -49.78 4.24
C LEU A 4 -26.89 -49.55 2.96
N THR A 5 -28.11 -49.07 3.15
CA THR A 5 -29.00 -48.73 2.03
C THR A 5 -28.58 -47.39 1.44
N LEU A 6 -28.78 -47.20 0.13
CA LEU A 6 -28.46 -45.93 -0.54
C LEU A 6 -29.08 -44.73 0.17
N HIS A 7 -30.33 -44.88 0.65
CA HIS A 7 -31.04 -43.82 1.37
C HIS A 7 -30.38 -43.46 2.71
N ALA A 8 -29.88 -44.46 3.46
CA ALA A 8 -29.16 -44.21 4.70
C ALA A 8 -27.87 -43.42 4.47
N LEU A 9 -27.10 -43.79 3.43
CA LEU A 9 -25.88 -43.07 3.05
C LEU A 9 -26.15 -41.63 2.60
N GLN A 10 -27.26 -41.40 1.90
CA GLN A 10 -27.68 -40.04 1.50
C GLN A 10 -28.04 -39.16 2.71
N LEU A 11 -28.70 -39.74 3.73
CA LEU A 11 -29.03 -39.02 4.96
C LEU A 11 -27.76 -38.65 5.74
N GLU A 12 -26.83 -39.59 5.87
CA GLU A 12 -25.54 -39.38 6.53
C GLU A 12 -24.73 -38.28 5.82
N LEU A 13 -24.67 -38.30 4.48
CA LEU A 13 -24.00 -37.25 3.71
C LEU A 13 -24.59 -35.87 4.00
N GLY A 14 -25.92 -35.74 3.99
CA GLY A 14 -26.58 -34.46 4.30
C GLY A 14 -26.30 -33.96 5.72
N GLN A 15 -26.22 -34.88 6.69
CA GLN A 15 -25.84 -34.54 8.07
C GLN A 15 -24.39 -34.05 8.15
N VAL A 16 -23.46 -34.75 7.50
CA VAL A 16 -22.04 -34.37 7.47
C VAL A 16 -21.86 -33.01 6.77
N ASP A 17 -22.58 -32.76 5.68
CA ASP A 17 -22.54 -31.46 4.99
C ASP A 17 -23.01 -30.31 5.88
N LEU A 18 -24.10 -30.52 6.65
CA LEU A 18 -24.56 -29.54 7.63
C LEU A 18 -23.52 -29.29 8.72
N GLN A 19 -22.92 -30.34 9.26
CA GLN A 19 -21.88 -30.23 10.29
C GLN A 19 -20.63 -29.51 9.74
N LEU A 20 -20.23 -29.80 8.51
CA LEU A 20 -19.11 -29.14 7.84
C LEU A 20 -19.38 -27.64 7.67
N ALA A 21 -20.58 -27.27 7.24
CA ALA A 21 -20.97 -25.87 7.08
C ALA A 21 -20.96 -25.13 8.43
N GLN A 22 -21.51 -25.76 9.48
CA GLN A 22 -21.52 -25.20 10.83
C GLN A 22 -20.10 -25.04 11.39
N ALA A 23 -19.24 -26.06 11.24
CA ALA A 23 -17.85 -26.03 11.68
C ALA A 23 -17.07 -24.90 10.99
N LYS A 24 -17.19 -24.76 9.66
CA LYS A 24 -16.56 -23.67 8.91
C LYS A 24 -16.96 -22.29 9.42
N VAL A 25 -18.24 -22.08 9.71
CA VAL A 25 -18.72 -20.79 10.25
C VAL A 25 -18.18 -20.56 11.66
N ALA A 26 -18.19 -21.58 12.51
CA ALA A 26 -17.68 -21.50 13.88
C ALA A 26 -16.18 -21.19 13.90
N GLU A 27 -15.38 -21.91 13.12
CA GLU A 27 -13.94 -21.71 13.00
C GLU A 27 -13.61 -20.32 12.45
N LYS A 28 -14.30 -19.88 11.38
CA LYS A 28 -14.14 -18.53 10.85
C LYS A 28 -14.45 -17.47 11.91
N LYS A 29 -15.51 -17.65 12.69
CA LYS A 29 -15.89 -16.73 13.76
C LYS A 29 -14.83 -16.71 14.87
N ALA A 30 -14.30 -17.86 15.26
CA ALA A 30 -13.23 -17.96 16.24
C ALA A 30 -11.94 -17.26 15.75
N ALA A 31 -11.54 -17.49 14.50
CA ALA A 31 -10.39 -16.83 13.89
C ALA A 31 -10.57 -15.30 13.85
N LEU A 32 -11.76 -14.81 13.51
CA LEU A 32 -12.07 -13.38 13.53
C LEU A 32 -12.05 -12.79 14.94
N ALA A 33 -12.45 -13.53 15.96
CA ALA A 33 -12.36 -13.08 17.35
C ALA A 33 -10.89 -12.89 17.77
N ILE A 34 -10.04 -13.88 17.50
CA ILE A 34 -8.59 -13.80 17.76
C ILE A 34 -7.98 -12.63 16.99
N PHE A 35 -8.33 -12.47 15.71
CA PHE A 35 -7.85 -11.35 14.91
C PHE A 35 -8.25 -9.99 15.50
N ARG A 36 -9.49 -9.84 15.97
CA ARG A 36 -9.95 -8.61 16.63
C ARG A 36 -9.15 -8.28 17.90
N GLU A 37 -8.79 -9.29 18.68
CA GLU A 37 -7.91 -9.10 19.85
C GLU A 37 -6.51 -8.63 19.44
N GLN A 38 -5.92 -9.22 18.40
CA GLN A 38 -4.61 -8.79 17.88
C GLN A 38 -4.64 -7.36 17.33
N VAL A 39 -5.71 -7.01 16.60
CA VAL A 39 -5.93 -5.65 16.09
C VAL A 39 -5.98 -4.64 17.25
N ALA A 40 -6.70 -4.97 18.33
CA ALA A 40 -6.78 -4.12 19.52
C ALA A 40 -5.45 -4.04 20.29
N LEU A 41 -4.74 -5.15 20.43
CA LEU A 41 -3.47 -5.24 21.18
C LEU A 41 -2.36 -4.41 20.54
N TYR A 42 -2.20 -4.49 19.21
CA TYR A 42 -1.14 -3.79 18.50
C TYR A 42 -1.58 -2.45 17.91
N GLY A 43 -2.84 -2.05 18.09
CA GLY A 43 -3.39 -0.82 17.51
C GLY A 43 -3.39 -0.84 15.98
N ILE A 44 -3.62 -2.00 15.36
CA ILE A 44 -3.59 -2.15 13.90
C ILE A 44 -4.73 -1.35 13.29
N THR A 45 -4.42 -0.49 12.33
CA THR A 45 -5.41 0.30 11.62
C THR A 45 -5.99 -0.47 10.43
N GLU A 46 -7.21 -0.09 10.01
CA GLU A 46 -7.83 -0.66 8.81
C GLU A 46 -6.94 -0.50 7.56
N GLN A 47 -6.25 0.64 7.43
CA GLN A 47 -5.34 0.89 6.31
C GLN A 47 -4.16 -0.08 6.29
N GLU A 48 -3.61 -0.44 7.44
CA GLU A 48 -2.52 -1.41 7.53
C GLU A 48 -3.00 -2.82 7.17
N VAL A 49 -4.20 -3.21 7.61
CA VAL A 49 -4.82 -4.49 7.20
C VAL A 49 -5.04 -4.52 5.69
N LEU A 50 -5.65 -3.47 5.12
CA LEU A 50 -5.90 -3.39 3.68
C LEU A 50 -4.60 -3.37 2.87
N SER A 51 -3.57 -2.69 3.37
CA SER A 51 -2.24 -2.68 2.74
C SER A 51 -1.57 -4.05 2.83
N ALA A 52 -1.65 -4.75 3.97
CA ALA A 52 -1.08 -6.09 4.13
C ALA A 52 -1.76 -7.14 3.24
N LEU A 53 -3.07 -6.99 3.01
CA LEU A 53 -3.85 -7.83 2.10
C LEU A 53 -3.70 -7.44 0.62
N GLY A 54 -2.95 -6.38 0.32
CA GLY A 54 -2.71 -5.92 -1.05
C GLY A 54 -3.88 -5.17 -1.70
N TYR A 55 -4.89 -4.76 -0.93
CA TYR A 55 -5.99 -3.94 -1.43
C TYR A 55 -5.60 -2.47 -1.64
N VAL A 56 -4.58 -2.00 -0.92
CA VAL A 56 -4.01 -0.65 -1.11
C VAL A 56 -2.66 -0.76 -1.82
N PRO A 57 -2.49 -0.11 -2.99
CA PRO A 57 -1.18 -0.07 -3.64
C PRO A 57 -0.21 0.70 -2.76
N THR A 58 0.86 0.05 -2.33
CA THR A 58 2.04 0.72 -1.76
C THR A 58 2.62 1.61 -2.84
N LYS A 59 2.19 2.87 -2.89
CA LYS A 59 2.81 3.88 -3.75
C LYS A 59 4.27 3.94 -3.34
N ALA A 60 5.15 3.37 -4.16
CA ALA A 60 6.58 3.62 -4.05
C ALA A 60 6.74 5.14 -3.95
N LYS A 61 7.30 5.64 -2.85
CA LYS A 61 7.60 7.07 -2.69
C LYS A 61 8.42 7.48 -3.89
N ARG A 62 7.79 8.16 -4.86
CA ARG A 62 8.54 8.77 -5.97
C ARG A 62 9.53 9.70 -5.32
N ALA A 63 10.81 9.51 -5.63
CA ALA A 63 11.88 10.35 -5.09
C ALA A 63 11.49 11.82 -5.30
N ALA A 64 11.61 12.62 -4.25
CA ALA A 64 11.28 14.04 -4.31
C ALA A 64 12.03 14.69 -5.48
N ALA A 65 11.33 15.56 -6.23
CA ALA A 65 11.99 16.33 -7.26
C ALA A 65 13.07 17.20 -6.60
N LYS A 66 14.29 17.17 -7.14
CA LYS A 66 15.39 18.04 -6.73
C LYS A 66 15.51 19.26 -7.65
N TYR A 67 15.09 19.09 -8.91
CA TYR A 67 15.14 20.12 -9.93
C TYR A 67 13.76 20.35 -10.55
N TYR A 68 13.42 21.62 -10.86
CA TYR A 68 12.16 22.06 -11.46
C TYR A 68 12.40 23.09 -12.56
N ASP A 69 11.69 22.94 -13.67
CA ASP A 69 11.66 23.89 -14.77
C ASP A 69 10.39 24.77 -14.70
N PRO A 70 10.51 26.07 -14.39
CA PRO A 70 9.36 26.96 -14.32
C PRO A 70 8.71 27.23 -15.68
N SER A 71 9.42 27.01 -16.79
CA SER A 71 8.89 27.27 -18.13
C SER A 71 8.01 26.13 -18.66
N SER A 72 8.32 24.89 -18.28
CA SER A 72 7.61 23.71 -18.78
C SER A 72 6.87 22.91 -17.69
N GLY A 73 7.04 23.30 -16.42
CA GLY A 73 6.46 22.61 -15.25
C GLY A 73 7.05 21.23 -14.99
N ARG A 74 8.15 20.87 -15.65
CA ARG A 74 8.78 19.54 -15.53
C ARG A 74 9.69 19.48 -14.31
N SER A 75 9.72 18.32 -13.65
CA SER A 75 10.53 18.11 -12.44
C SER A 75 11.39 16.86 -12.55
N TRP A 76 12.59 16.87 -11.97
CA TRP A 76 13.51 15.73 -11.95
C TRP A 76 14.10 15.52 -10.55
N SER A 77 14.07 14.28 -10.06
CA SER A 77 14.56 13.91 -8.73
C SER A 77 16.09 13.85 -8.64
N GLY A 78 16.81 13.95 -9.77
CA GLY A 78 18.25 13.70 -9.83
C GLY A 78 18.62 12.22 -9.84
N LEU A 79 17.63 11.32 -9.75
CA LEU A 79 17.80 9.87 -9.92
C LEU A 79 17.42 9.46 -11.35
N GLY A 80 18.29 8.69 -11.99
CA GLY A 80 18.10 8.18 -13.36
C GLY A 80 18.70 9.08 -14.45
N PRO A 81 18.37 8.85 -15.73
CA PRO A 81 18.94 9.60 -16.84
C PRO A 81 18.51 11.06 -16.79
N ARG A 82 19.45 11.96 -17.11
CA ARG A 82 19.21 13.40 -17.18
C ARG A 82 18.17 13.68 -18.27
N PRO A 83 17.10 14.44 -17.96
CA PRO A 83 16.05 14.70 -18.94
C PRO A 83 16.51 15.73 -19.98
N LYS A 84 15.94 15.65 -21.19
CA LYS A 84 16.27 16.54 -22.33
C LYS A 84 16.19 18.03 -22.00
N TRP A 85 15.26 18.43 -21.13
CA TRP A 85 15.10 19.83 -20.74
C TRP A 85 16.25 20.35 -19.86
N LEU A 86 17.05 19.47 -19.24
CA LEU A 86 18.27 19.82 -18.52
C LEU A 86 19.53 19.62 -19.37
N GLU A 87 19.45 19.03 -20.55
CA GLU A 87 20.63 18.75 -21.38
C GLU A 87 21.34 20.07 -21.78
N GLY A 88 22.64 20.16 -21.51
CA GLY A 88 23.44 21.38 -21.78
C GLY A 88 23.21 22.58 -20.86
N LYS A 89 22.37 22.47 -19.81
CA LYS A 89 22.09 23.57 -18.86
C LYS A 89 22.81 23.38 -17.52
N ALA A 90 22.99 24.43 -16.72
CA ALA A 90 23.50 24.28 -15.36
C ALA A 90 22.39 23.74 -14.44
N LEU A 91 22.71 22.73 -13.62
CA LEU A 91 21.73 22.11 -12.71
C LEU A 91 21.31 23.04 -11.56
N ALA A 92 22.21 23.96 -11.16
CA ALA A 92 21.99 24.89 -10.06
C ALA A 92 20.80 25.82 -10.31
N ASP A 93 20.61 26.28 -11.56
CA ASP A 93 19.55 27.23 -11.93
C ASP A 93 18.13 26.64 -11.79
N TYR A 94 18.03 25.31 -11.72
CA TYR A 94 16.76 24.59 -11.66
C TYR A 94 16.55 23.91 -10.30
N ALA A 95 17.42 24.09 -9.31
CA ALA A 95 17.32 23.43 -8.01
C ALA A 95 16.18 24.03 -7.16
N ILE A 96 15.29 23.18 -6.62
CA ILE A 96 14.11 23.61 -5.84
C ILE A 96 14.51 24.12 -4.44
N ASP A 97 15.58 23.59 -3.85
CA ASP A 97 16.15 24.05 -2.56
C ASP A 97 17.15 25.21 -2.72
N SER A 98 17.13 25.92 -3.86
CA SER A 98 17.87 27.17 -4.00
C SER A 98 17.19 28.22 -3.11
N THR A 99 17.66 28.37 -1.87
CA THR A 99 17.46 29.59 -1.09
C THR A 99 17.74 30.77 -2.02
N PRO A 100 16.76 31.62 -2.33
CA PRO A 100 17.02 32.77 -3.19
C PRO A 100 18.14 33.57 -2.51
N LEU A 101 19.31 33.64 -3.15
CA LEU A 101 20.33 34.59 -2.74
C LEU A 101 19.64 35.96 -2.72
N PRO A 102 19.69 36.71 -1.60
CA PRO A 102 19.06 38.02 -1.53
C PRO A 102 19.69 38.89 -2.63
N LEU A 103 18.87 39.25 -3.61
CA LEU A 103 19.28 39.98 -4.81
C LEU A 103 19.36 41.48 -4.51
N TRP A 104 20.11 41.86 -3.48
CA TRP A 104 20.49 43.25 -3.23
C TRP A 104 22.00 43.35 -3.17
N PRO A 105 22.64 44.12 -4.07
CA PRO A 105 23.91 44.72 -3.72
C PRO A 105 23.58 45.74 -2.62
N GLY A 106 24.03 45.49 -1.39
CA GLY A 106 24.17 46.58 -0.45
C GLY A 106 25.19 47.53 -1.05
N ASP A 107 24.74 48.71 -1.47
CA ASP A 107 25.63 49.86 -1.61
C ASP A 107 26.22 50.14 -0.23
N ASP A 108 27.44 49.65 0.00
CA ASP A 108 28.25 50.03 1.13
C ASP A 108 29.04 51.29 0.74
N THR A 109 28.74 52.37 1.48
CA THR A 109 29.41 53.68 1.60
C THR A 109 29.28 54.71 0.48
#